data_AF-A0A7X9J6E8-F1
#
_entry.id   AF-A0A7X9J6E8-F1
#
_cell.length_a   1.000
_cell.length_b   1.000
_cell.length_c   1.000
_cell.angle_alpha   90.00
_cell.angle_beta   90.00
_cell.angle_gamma   90.00
#
_symmetry.space_group_name_H-M   'P 1'
#
loop_
_entity.id
_entity.type
_entity.pdbx_description
1 polymer ?
#
loop_
_entity_poly.entity_id
_entity_poly.type
_entity_poly.pdbx_seq_one_letter_code
_entity_poly.pdbx_strand_id
1 'polypeptide(L)'
;MPGPLPKDPAIRQRRNKSASKALLPAESLPRIRAPQLPKREDGKPWHPMARAFWKDVWSSPMRSEYLRADEPALFRLVYLVDMFWKTPDLDIAKEIRALEREFGLTPLSRRRLEWTVTQTEEAKDQREQKRVKRIVIIDSDPRDVLDK
;
A
#
# COMPACT_ATOMS: atom_id res chain seq x y z
N MET A 1 -22.05 41.71 13.25
CA MET A 1 -20.60 41.93 13.42
C MET A 1 -19.87 41.07 12.40
N PRO A 2 -19.09 41.63 11.47
CA PRO A 2 -18.24 40.83 10.58
C PRO A 2 -17.15 40.15 11.42
N GLY A 3 -16.88 38.87 11.15
CA GLY A 3 -15.88 38.09 11.88
C GLY A 3 -14.44 38.58 11.62
N PRO A 4 -13.47 38.15 12.44
CA PRO A 4 -12.08 38.58 12.33
C PRO A 4 -11.47 38.21 10.97
N LEU A 5 -10.61 39.09 10.46
CA LEU A 5 -9.97 38.91 9.15
C LEU A 5 -9.17 37.60 9.11
N PRO A 6 -9.20 36.87 7.97
CA PRO A 6 -8.40 35.67 7.79
C PRO A 6 -6.90 35.95 7.97
N LYS A 7 -6.22 35.11 8.76
CA LYS A 7 -4.78 35.23 9.02
C LYS A 7 -3.95 35.23 7.73
N ASP A 8 -2.91 36.06 7.72
CA ASP A 8 -1.97 36.25 6.62
C ASP A 8 -1.37 34.90 6.17
N PRO A 9 -1.42 34.56 4.87
CA PRO A 9 -0.88 33.30 4.34
C PRO A 9 0.59 33.04 4.69
N ALA A 10 1.43 34.07 4.85
CA ALA A 10 2.83 33.90 5.25
C ALA A 10 2.99 33.39 6.70
N ILE A 11 1.99 33.61 7.55
CA ILE A 11 1.96 33.19 8.97
C ILE A 11 1.24 31.84 9.12
N ARG A 12 0.64 31.29 8.05
CA ARG A 12 -0.04 29.99 8.07
C ARG A 12 0.96 28.85 8.10
N GLN A 13 1.50 28.58 9.28
CA GLN A 13 2.50 27.55 9.54
C GLN A 13 1.87 26.16 9.77
N ARG A 14 0.86 25.77 8.98
CA ARG A 14 0.41 24.36 8.95
C ARG A 14 0.94 23.68 7.70
N ARG A 15 2.21 23.30 7.76
CA ARG A 15 2.75 22.31 6.83
C ARG A 15 2.50 20.96 7.48
N ASN A 16 1.46 20.24 7.04
CA ASN A 16 1.32 18.80 7.29
C ASN A 16 2.46 18.08 6.55
N LYS A 17 3.70 18.28 6.98
CA LYS A 17 4.88 17.60 6.44
C LYS A 17 5.01 16.32 7.23
N SER A 18 4.47 15.24 6.69
CA SER A 18 4.66 13.93 7.28
C SER A 18 6.12 13.52 7.20
N ALA A 19 6.73 13.30 8.37
CA ALA A 19 8.14 12.96 8.50
C ALA A 19 8.40 11.45 8.38
N SER A 20 7.35 10.61 8.35
CA SER A 20 7.41 9.15 8.50
C SER A 20 6.95 8.40 7.24
N LYS A 21 7.45 8.79 6.06
CA LYS A 21 7.17 8.02 4.84
C LYS A 21 8.11 6.83 4.73
N ALA A 22 7.59 5.62 4.88
CA ALA A 22 8.29 4.41 4.44
C ALA A 22 8.14 4.25 2.91
N LEU A 23 9.28 4.18 2.21
CA LEU A 23 9.34 3.92 0.77
C LEU A 23 9.41 2.40 0.57
N LEU A 24 8.34 1.80 0.05
CA LEU A 24 8.33 0.38 -0.26
C LEU A 24 8.87 0.17 -1.68
N PRO A 25 9.94 -0.63 -1.88
CA PRO A 25 10.46 -0.91 -3.21
C PRO A 25 9.38 -1.60 -4.06
N ALA A 26 9.16 -1.12 -5.28
CA ALA A 26 8.25 -1.77 -6.24
C ALA A 26 8.89 -2.93 -6.99
N GLU A 27 10.22 -2.96 -7.08
CA GLU A 27 10.95 -4.11 -7.59
C GLU A 27 10.85 -5.27 -6.61
N SER A 28 10.70 -6.49 -7.13
CA SER A 28 10.58 -7.68 -6.30
C SER A 28 11.85 -7.87 -5.50
N LEU A 29 11.82 -7.48 -4.23
CA LEU A 29 12.81 -7.90 -3.25
C LEU A 29 13.03 -9.41 -3.40
N PRO A 30 14.26 -9.91 -3.17
CA PRO A 30 14.53 -11.35 -3.24
C PRO A 30 13.47 -12.08 -2.43
N ARG A 31 12.87 -13.13 -3.02
CA ARG A 31 11.77 -13.88 -2.40
C ARG A 31 12.27 -14.49 -1.09
N ILE A 32 12.09 -13.78 0.01
CA ILE A 32 12.32 -14.35 1.34
C ILE A 32 11.28 -15.47 1.48
N ARG A 33 11.65 -16.63 2.03
CA ARG A 33 10.66 -17.71 2.22
C ARG A 33 9.64 -17.25 3.26
N ALA A 34 8.34 -17.31 2.95
CA ALA A 34 7.31 -17.01 3.94
C ALA A 34 7.49 -17.94 5.17
N PRO A 35 7.29 -17.45 6.40
CA PRO A 35 7.31 -18.33 7.57
C PRO A 35 6.28 -19.45 7.38
N GLN A 36 6.61 -20.64 7.87
CA GLN A 36 5.66 -21.74 7.81
C GLN A 36 4.48 -21.44 8.73
N LEU A 37 3.26 -21.69 8.25
CA LEU A 37 2.09 -21.62 9.11
C LEU A 37 2.21 -22.68 10.21
N PRO A 38 1.93 -22.32 11.47
CA PRO A 38 1.96 -23.29 12.56
C PRO A 38 0.94 -24.41 12.29
N LYS A 39 1.25 -25.60 12.80
CA LYS A 39 0.26 -26.68 12.84
C LYS A 39 -0.88 -26.23 13.73
N ARG A 40 -2.11 -26.49 13.30
CA ARG A 40 -3.28 -26.23 14.12
C ARG A 40 -3.36 -27.25 15.25
N GLU A 41 -3.87 -26.81 16.40
CA GLU A 41 -4.08 -27.65 17.57
C GLU A 41 -5.05 -28.80 17.31
N ASP A 42 -6.06 -28.56 16.46
CA ASP A 42 -7.05 -29.56 16.06
C ASP A 42 -6.54 -30.56 15.00
N GLY A 43 -5.29 -30.44 14.57
CA GLY A 43 -4.65 -31.29 13.55
C GLY A 43 -5.25 -31.17 12.15
N LYS A 44 -6.25 -30.31 11.94
CA LYS A 44 -6.93 -30.15 10.65
C LYS A 44 -6.08 -29.30 9.71
N PRO A 45 -6.20 -29.50 8.39
CA PRO A 45 -5.56 -28.62 7.44
C PRO A 45 -6.14 -27.19 7.50
N TRP A 46 -5.28 -26.23 7.21
CA TRP A 46 -5.67 -24.85 6.94
C TRP A 46 -6.59 -24.77 5.72
N HIS A 47 -7.62 -23.93 5.80
CA HIS A 47 -8.53 -23.65 4.70
C HIS A 47 -7.75 -23.13 3.49
N PRO A 48 -8.09 -23.53 2.25
CA PRO A 48 -7.38 -23.08 1.04
C PRO A 48 -7.24 -21.56 0.93
N MET A 49 -8.29 -20.81 1.26
CA MET A 49 -8.28 -19.35 1.21
C MET A 49 -7.36 -18.72 2.27
N ALA A 50 -7.23 -19.30 3.46
CA ALA A 50 -6.31 -18.81 4.47
C ALA A 50 -4.84 -19.02 4.06
N ARG A 51 -4.54 -20.15 3.40
CA ARG A 51 -3.21 -20.39 2.83
C ARG A 51 -2.90 -19.46 1.65
N ALA A 52 -3.88 -19.19 0.80
CA ALA A 52 -3.73 -18.23 -0.29
C ALA A 52 -3.46 -16.82 0.27
N PHE A 53 -4.28 -16.38 1.22
CA PHE A 53 -4.08 -15.12 1.94
C PHE A 53 -2.66 -15.00 2.52
N TRP A 54 -2.17 -16.02 3.23
CA TRP A 54 -0.80 -16.00 3.77
C TRP A 54 0.27 -15.83 2.68
N LYS A 55 0.14 -16.55 1.57
CA LYS A 55 1.05 -16.40 0.43
C LYS A 55 1.00 -14.99 -0.15
N ASP A 56 -0.19 -14.41 -0.27
CA ASP A 56 -0.38 -13.08 -0.85
C ASP A 56 0.26 -12.00 0.03
N VAL A 57 0.05 -12.05 1.35
CA VAL A 57 0.68 -11.14 2.33
C VAL A 57 2.20 -11.17 2.20
N TRP A 58 2.81 -12.36 2.17
CA TRP A 58 4.26 -12.51 2.05
C TRP A 58 4.82 -12.36 0.62
N SER A 59 3.95 -12.23 -0.38
CA SER A 59 4.33 -11.82 -1.74
C SER A 59 4.26 -10.31 -1.93
N SER A 60 3.59 -9.60 -1.03
CA SER A 60 3.38 -8.16 -1.13
C SER A 60 4.67 -7.38 -0.84
N PRO A 61 4.83 -6.17 -1.43
CA PRO A 61 5.96 -5.28 -1.14
C PRO A 61 6.07 -4.90 0.34
N MET A 62 4.95 -4.89 1.07
CA MET A 62 4.88 -4.49 2.49
C MET A 62 5.57 -5.47 3.42
N ARG A 63 5.82 -6.70 2.97
CA ARG A 63 6.51 -7.73 3.72
C ARG A 63 7.81 -7.24 4.38
N SER A 64 8.57 -6.37 3.70
CA SER A 64 9.87 -5.91 4.18
C SER A 64 9.78 -5.12 5.48
N GLU A 65 8.62 -4.54 5.76
CA GLU A 65 8.38 -3.75 6.97
C GLU A 65 7.98 -4.59 8.17
N TYR A 66 7.56 -5.84 7.96
CA TYR A 66 7.15 -6.72 9.05
C TYR A 66 8.37 -7.22 9.82
N LEU A 67 8.35 -7.01 11.14
CA LEU A 67 9.33 -7.51 12.06
C LEU A 67 8.95 -8.92 12.51
N ARG A 68 9.92 -9.67 13.00
CA ARG A 68 9.67 -10.98 13.64
C ARG A 68 8.69 -10.87 14.82
N ALA A 69 8.66 -9.71 15.48
CA ALA A 69 7.71 -9.42 16.57
C ALA A 69 6.24 -9.34 16.09
N ASP A 70 6.00 -9.09 14.80
CA ASP A 70 4.67 -8.98 14.22
C ASP A 70 4.10 -10.35 13.83
N GLU A 71 4.94 -11.39 13.69
CA GLU A 71 4.54 -12.73 13.28
C GLU A 71 3.39 -13.32 14.12
N PRO A 72 3.39 -13.26 15.47
CA PRO A 72 2.29 -13.79 16.27
C PRO A 72 0.93 -13.15 15.94
N ALA A 73 0.91 -11.84 15.70
CA ALA A 73 -0.31 -11.12 15.39
C ALA A 73 -0.77 -11.35 13.94
N LEU A 74 0.17 -11.51 13.00
CA LEU A 74 -0.13 -11.98 11.64
C LEU A 74 -0.67 -13.42 11.64
N PHE A 75 -0.15 -14.33 12.48
CA PHE A 75 -0.71 -15.67 12.63
C PHE A 75 -2.14 -15.65 13.19
N ARG A 76 -2.42 -14.78 14.17
CA ARG A 76 -3.79 -14.56 14.67
C ARG A 76 -4.72 -14.12 13.53
N LEU A 77 -4.27 -13.22 12.65
CA LEU A 77 -5.07 -12.80 11.49
C LEU A 77 -5.35 -13.99 10.54
N VAL A 78 -4.35 -14.81 10.20
CA VAL A 78 -4.56 -16.00 9.35
C VAL A 78 -5.53 -16.98 10.01
N TYR A 79 -5.46 -17.15 11.33
CA TYR A 79 -6.39 -17.98 12.09
C TYR A 79 -7.83 -17.48 11.97
N LEU A 80 -8.05 -16.17 12.11
CA LEU A 80 -9.38 -15.58 11.92
C LEU A 80 -9.89 -15.74 10.49
N VAL A 81 -9.03 -15.53 9.48
CA VAL A 81 -9.39 -15.74 8.07
C VAL A 81 -9.78 -17.19 7.84
N ASP A 82 -9.04 -18.16 8.37
CA ASP A 82 -9.40 -19.57 8.30
C ASP A 82 -10.77 -19.84 8.93
N MET A 83 -11.01 -19.35 10.16
CA MET A 83 -12.29 -19.53 10.83
C MET A 83 -13.43 -18.88 10.04
N PHE A 84 -13.24 -17.69 9.48
CA PHE A 84 -14.23 -17.01 8.67
C PHE A 84 -14.64 -17.83 7.44
N TRP A 85 -13.69 -18.47 6.77
CA TRP A 85 -14.01 -19.30 5.60
C TRP A 85 -14.64 -20.64 5.96
N LYS A 86 -14.40 -21.18 7.17
CA LYS A 86 -15.03 -22.42 7.64
C LYS A 86 -16.43 -22.17 8.22
N THR A 87 -16.57 -21.11 8.99
CA THR A 87 -17.77 -20.70 9.71
C THR A 87 -17.87 -19.18 9.65
N PRO A 88 -18.50 -18.63 8.59
CA PRO A 88 -18.64 -17.20 8.43
C PRO A 88 -19.41 -16.59 9.60
N ASP A 89 -18.81 -15.58 10.23
CA ASP A 89 -19.40 -14.84 11.33
C ASP A 89 -19.02 -13.36 11.23
N LEU A 90 -19.97 -12.50 11.61
CA LEU A 90 -19.84 -11.05 11.52
C LEU A 90 -18.77 -10.54 12.49
N ASP A 91 -18.67 -11.10 13.69
CA ASP A 91 -17.70 -10.66 14.68
C ASP A 91 -16.27 -11.04 14.29
N ILE A 92 -16.07 -12.25 13.75
CA ILE A 92 -14.80 -12.64 13.11
C ILE A 92 -14.44 -11.67 11.97
N ALA A 93 -15.41 -11.32 11.12
CA ALA A 93 -15.18 -10.40 10.00
C ALA A 93 -14.84 -8.96 10.46
N LYS A 94 -15.28 -8.53 11.64
CA LYS A 94 -14.88 -7.23 12.23
C LYS A 94 -13.44 -7.27 12.72
N GLU A 95 -13.06 -8.35 13.40
CA GLU A 95 -11.69 -8.55 13.89
C GLU A 95 -10.67 -8.65 12.75
N ILE A 96 -11.02 -9.37 11.67
CA ILE A 96 -10.22 -9.41 10.44
C ILE A 96 -10.00 -7.99 9.91
N ARG A 97 -11.07 -7.21 9.73
CA ARG A 97 -10.98 -5.82 9.24
C ARG A 97 -10.16 -4.92 10.16
N ALA A 98 -10.14 -5.18 11.46
CA ALA A 98 -9.32 -4.44 12.41
C ALA A 98 -7.83 -4.76 12.21
N LEU A 99 -7.45 -6.03 12.22
CA LEU A 99 -6.05 -6.44 12.04
C LEU A 99 -5.52 -6.12 10.64
N GLU A 100 -6.30 -6.31 9.59
CA GLU A 100 -5.94 -5.89 8.23
C GLU A 100 -5.63 -4.39 8.17
N ARG A 101 -6.28 -3.59 9.01
CA ARG A 101 -6.02 -2.16 9.07
C ARG A 101 -4.68 -1.85 9.71
N GLU A 102 -4.35 -2.51 10.82
CA GLU A 102 -3.11 -2.31 11.55
C GLU A 102 -1.89 -2.77 10.74
N PHE A 103 -2.00 -3.86 9.99
CA PHE A 103 -0.93 -4.37 9.13
C PHE A 103 -0.85 -3.73 7.74
N GLY A 104 -1.67 -2.72 7.46
CA GLY A 104 -1.65 -2.01 6.18
C GLY A 104 -2.23 -2.79 5.00
N LEU A 105 -2.92 -3.92 5.20
CA LEU A 105 -3.28 -4.83 4.11
C LEU A 105 -4.30 -4.20 3.13
N THR A 106 -5.09 -3.23 3.60
CA THR A 106 -6.03 -2.47 2.75
C THR A 106 -5.37 -1.25 2.08
N PRO A 107 -5.81 -0.81 0.89
CA PRO A 107 -5.27 0.39 0.23
C PRO A 107 -5.35 1.66 1.08
N LEU A 108 -6.41 1.81 1.88
CA LEU A 108 -6.57 2.95 2.78
C LEU A 108 -5.58 2.89 3.93
N SER A 109 -5.35 1.70 4.49
CA SER A 109 -4.40 1.49 5.57
C SER A 109 -2.95 1.73 5.14
N ARG A 110 -2.56 1.36 3.92
CA ARG A 110 -1.24 1.70 3.37
C ARG A 110 -1.03 3.20 3.34
N ARG A 111 -2.03 3.94 2.84
CA ARG A 111 -1.99 5.41 2.83
C ARG A 111 -1.90 5.99 4.24
N ARG A 112 -2.62 5.40 5.21
CA ARG A 112 -2.60 5.84 6.63
C ARG A 112 -1.25 5.60 7.29
N LEU A 113 -0.62 4.45 7.03
CA LEU A 113 0.74 4.14 7.49
C LEU A 113 1.81 4.92 6.71
N GLU A 114 1.39 5.79 5.79
CA GLU A 114 2.26 6.54 4.88
C GLU A 114 3.17 5.65 4.03
N TRP A 115 2.82 4.36 3.94
CA TRP A 115 3.46 3.36 3.12
C TRP A 115 3.20 3.71 1.66
N THR A 116 4.18 4.37 1.07
CA THR A 116 4.15 4.72 -0.34
C THR A 116 4.83 3.57 -1.06
N VAL A 117 4.03 2.70 -1.70
CA VAL A 117 4.58 1.82 -2.73
C VAL A 117 5.08 2.75 -3.81
N THR A 118 6.40 2.75 -4.04
CA THR A 118 7.03 3.50 -5.11
C THR A 118 6.59 2.84 -6.40
N GLN A 119 5.34 3.01 -6.84
CA GLN A 119 4.91 2.64 -8.18
C GLN A 119 5.78 3.46 -9.11
N THR A 120 6.91 2.86 -9.50
CA THR A 120 7.87 3.29 -10.51
C THR A 120 7.74 4.78 -10.76
N GLU A 121 8.56 5.60 -10.09
CA GLU A 121 8.78 6.97 -10.57
C GLU A 121 9.07 6.94 -12.07
N GLU A 122 9.67 5.85 -12.59
CA GLU A 122 9.77 5.55 -14.03
C GLU A 122 8.46 5.60 -14.83
N ALA A 123 7.29 5.20 -14.30
CA ALA A 123 6.01 5.26 -15.02
C ALA A 123 5.40 6.66 -15.01
N LYS A 124 5.68 7.46 -13.97
CA LYS A 124 5.29 8.88 -13.90
C LYS A 124 6.25 9.73 -14.72
N ASP A 125 7.56 9.49 -14.60
CA ASP A 125 8.63 10.07 -15.41
C ASP A 125 8.45 9.75 -16.87
N GLN A 126 8.10 8.52 -17.26
CA GLN A 126 7.81 8.22 -18.67
C GLN A 126 6.58 8.99 -19.19
N ARG A 127 5.55 9.20 -18.36
CA ARG A 127 4.38 10.00 -18.75
C ARG A 127 4.70 11.49 -18.81
N GLU A 128 5.51 11.99 -17.90
CA GLU A 128 5.97 13.38 -17.84
C GLU A 128 6.95 13.68 -18.97
N GLN A 129 7.92 12.81 -19.22
CA GLN A 129 8.81 12.85 -20.39
C GLN A 129 8.04 12.75 -21.71
N LYS A 130 7.02 11.88 -21.82
CA LYS A 130 6.14 11.83 -23.01
C LYS A 130 5.33 13.12 -23.17
N ARG A 131 4.88 13.73 -22.08
CA ARG A 131 4.13 15.00 -22.10
C ARG A 131 5.03 16.18 -22.48
N VAL A 132 6.25 16.25 -21.93
CA VAL A 132 7.27 17.25 -22.28
C VAL A 132 7.69 17.10 -23.74
N LYS A 133 7.99 15.88 -24.23
CA LYS A 133 8.26 15.64 -25.66
C LYS A 133 7.10 16.09 -26.55
N ARG A 134 5.86 15.83 -26.16
CA ARG A 134 4.67 16.24 -26.92
C ARG A 134 4.48 17.76 -26.95
N ILE A 135 4.84 18.47 -25.87
CA ILE A 135 4.83 19.93 -25.82
C ILE A 135 5.94 20.52 -26.69
N VAL A 136 7.15 19.94 -26.67
CA VAL A 136 8.27 20.38 -27.52
C VAL A 136 7.96 20.21 -29.02
N ILE A 137 7.23 19.16 -29.40
CA ILE A 137 6.77 18.94 -30.80
C ILE A 137 5.70 19.97 -31.22
N ILE A 138 4.98 20.58 -30.28
CA ILE A 138 3.97 21.61 -30.56
C ILE A 138 4.63 23.01 -30.61
N ASP A 139 5.77 23.19 -29.93
CA ASP A 139 6.55 24.44 -29.90
C ASP A 139 7.48 24.60 -31.12
N SER A 140 7.74 23.52 -31.86
CA SER A 140 8.20 23.64 -33.25
C SER A 140 7.05 24.11 -34.12
N ASP A 141 7.19 25.29 -34.72
CA ASP A 141 6.14 25.93 -35.52
C ASP A 141 5.62 24.96 -36.61
N PRO A 142 4.34 24.53 -36.55
CA PRO A 142 3.79 23.56 -37.49
C PRO A 142 3.74 24.06 -38.95
N ARG A 143 4.16 25.31 -39.21
CA ARG A 143 4.21 25.95 -40.53
C ARG A 143 5.51 25.67 -41.30
N ASP A 144 6.59 25.26 -40.64
CA ASP A 144 7.87 24.91 -41.30
C ASP A 144 7.82 23.57 -42.06
N VAL A 145 6.73 22.80 -41.93
CA VAL A 145 6.57 21.48 -42.58
C VAL A 145 6.06 21.60 -44.02
N LEU A 146 5.72 22.80 -44.50
CA LEU A 146 5.12 23.03 -45.83
C LEU A 146 6.07 23.66 -46.87
N ASP A 147 7.29 24.05 -46.49
CA ASP A 147 8.28 24.62 -47.41
C ASP A 147 9.32 23.56 -47.83
N LYS A 148 8.91 22.60 -48.67
CA LYS A 148 9.79 21.75 -49.49
C LYS A 148 9.12 21.35 -50.80
#